data_AF-A0A946TRY6-F1
#
_entry.id   AF-A0A946TRY6-F1
#
_cell.length_a   1.000
_cell.length_b   1.000
_cell.length_c   1.000
_cell.angle_alpha   90.00
_cell.angle_beta   90.00
_cell.angle_gamma   90.00
#
_symmetry.space_group_name_H-M   'P 1'
#
loop_
_entity.id
_entity.type
_entity.pdbx_description
1 polymer ?
#
loop_
_entity_poly.entity_id
_entity_poly.type
_entity_poly.pdbx_seq_one_letter_code
_entity_poly.pdbx_strand_id
1 'polypeptide(L)'
;MFSANIDRWLEVGMLIVTFFIAISAWRTAKAAAVAAKEAAMASQSQLFIQLITEYGSNQMHEDLKKLSEFSSTEGAVKAVELKASKIPKEVDLARRRVKNYFLKSVRLQDNNFLSKSLLRVICDVAGRKLLTDVVMPLTIATAASDELAEIENEWVRDLNKLFEDTTEEWK
;
A
#
# COMPACT_ATOMS: atom_id res chain seq x y z
N MET A 1 -43.09 -15.84 -55.13
CA MET A 1 -43.69 -15.78 -53.77
C MET A 1 -42.99 -16.68 -52.75
N PHE A 2 -42.46 -17.86 -53.11
CA PHE A 2 -41.75 -18.73 -52.15
C PHE A 2 -40.42 -18.18 -51.61
N SER A 3 -39.65 -17.42 -52.41
CA SER A 3 -38.36 -16.84 -51.99
C SER A 3 -38.50 -15.80 -50.87
N ALA A 4 -39.47 -14.90 -50.96
CA ALA A 4 -39.70 -13.84 -49.96
C ALA A 4 -40.08 -14.37 -48.56
N ASN A 5 -40.59 -15.61 -48.48
CA ASN A 5 -40.93 -16.22 -47.20
C ASN A 5 -39.68 -16.80 -46.52
N ILE A 6 -38.73 -17.33 -47.29
CA ILE A 6 -37.47 -17.92 -46.79
C ILE A 6 -36.58 -16.83 -46.17
N ASP A 7 -36.45 -15.67 -46.82
CA ASP A 7 -35.64 -14.56 -46.30
C ASP A 7 -36.13 -14.07 -44.93
N ARG A 8 -37.46 -14.03 -44.73
CA ARG A 8 -38.07 -13.64 -43.46
C ARG A 8 -37.79 -14.64 -42.33
N TRP A 9 -37.75 -15.94 -42.64
CA TRP A 9 -37.37 -16.96 -41.66
C TRP A 9 -35.88 -16.88 -41.29
N LEU A 10 -35.02 -16.54 -42.25
CA LEU A 10 -33.58 -16.33 -42.00
C LEU A 10 -33.32 -15.09 -41.12
N GLU A 11 -34.03 -13.98 -41.36
CA GLU A 11 -33.94 -12.78 -40.51
C GLU A 11 -34.36 -13.06 -39.06
N VAL A 12 -35.49 -13.74 -38.87
CA VAL A 12 -35.97 -14.13 -37.53
C VAL A 12 -34.97 -15.08 -36.86
N GLY A 13 -34.41 -16.03 -37.62
CA GLY A 13 -33.37 -16.95 -37.13
C GLY A 13 -32.12 -16.21 -36.66
N MET A 14 -31.63 -15.24 -37.43
CA MET A 14 -30.47 -14.43 -37.04
C MET A 14 -30.72 -13.57 -35.80
N LEU A 15 -31.92 -12.99 -35.66
CA LEU A 15 -32.27 -12.22 -34.46
C LEU A 15 -32.25 -13.10 -33.20
N ILE A 16 -32.78 -14.32 -33.29
CA ILE A 16 -32.77 -15.27 -32.17
C ILE A 16 -31.34 -15.66 -31.79
N VAL A 17 -30.49 -16.00 -32.76
CA VAL A 17 -29.08 -16.35 -32.51
C VAL A 17 -28.33 -15.18 -31.88
N THR A 18 -28.51 -13.97 -32.41
CA THR A 18 -27.86 -12.75 -31.88
C THR A 18 -28.30 -12.48 -30.43
N PHE A 19 -29.58 -12.70 -30.13
CA PHE A 19 -30.10 -12.56 -28.76
C PHE A 19 -29.47 -13.57 -27.79
N PHE A 20 -29.32 -14.84 -28.18
CA PHE A 20 -28.64 -15.85 -27.36
C PHE A 20 -27.15 -15.53 -27.14
N ILE A 21 -26.46 -15.01 -28.17
CA ILE A 21 -25.06 -14.56 -28.05
C ILE A 21 -24.96 -13.36 -27.09
N ALA A 22 -25.89 -12.40 -27.18
CA ALA A 22 -25.90 -11.25 -26.27
C ALA A 22 -26.12 -11.67 -24.81
N ILE A 23 -27.05 -12.59 -24.55
CA ILE A 23 -27.28 -13.13 -23.20
C ILE A 23 -26.06 -13.88 -22.68
N SER A 24 -25.44 -14.73 -23.50
CA SER A 24 -24.26 -15.48 -23.07
C SER A 24 -23.09 -14.55 -22.76
N ALA A 25 -22.85 -13.54 -23.60
CA ALA A 25 -21.84 -12.50 -23.37
C ALA A 25 -22.10 -11.71 -22.08
N TRP A 26 -23.36 -11.39 -21.76
CA TRP A 26 -23.68 -10.71 -20.50
C TRP A 26 -23.41 -11.58 -19.27
N ARG A 27 -23.72 -12.88 -19.34
CA ARG A 27 -23.46 -13.83 -18.24
C ARG A 27 -21.97 -14.04 -18.04
N THR A 28 -21.19 -14.18 -19.11
CA THR A 28 -19.73 -14.30 -19.01
C THR A 28 -19.09 -13.02 -18.48
N ALA A 29 -19.56 -11.84 -18.89
CA ALA A 29 -19.09 -10.57 -18.34
C ALA A 29 -19.34 -10.45 -16.83
N LYS A 30 -20.53 -10.87 -16.35
CA LYS A 30 -20.82 -10.89 -14.91
C LYS A 30 -19.92 -11.87 -14.15
N ALA A 31 -19.74 -13.08 -14.66
CA ALA A 31 -18.86 -14.07 -14.04
C ALA A 31 -17.40 -13.58 -14.01
N ALA A 32 -16.93 -12.97 -15.10
CA ALA A 32 -15.59 -12.38 -15.18
C ALA A 32 -15.40 -11.23 -14.17
N ALA A 33 -16.42 -10.40 -13.95
CA ALA A 33 -16.37 -9.33 -12.94
C ALA A 33 -16.25 -9.89 -11.51
N VAL A 34 -17.00 -10.96 -11.19
CA VAL A 34 -16.90 -11.64 -9.88
C VAL A 34 -15.52 -12.28 -9.72
N ALA A 35 -15.04 -13.02 -10.72
CA ALA A 35 -13.73 -13.64 -10.70
C ALA A 35 -12.60 -12.61 -10.57
N ALA A 36 -12.70 -11.46 -11.25
CA ALA A 36 -11.74 -10.37 -11.13
C ALA A 36 -11.71 -9.79 -9.71
N LYS A 37 -12.88 -9.65 -9.06
CA LYS A 37 -12.98 -9.19 -7.68
C LYS A 37 -12.36 -10.19 -6.70
N GLU A 38 -12.65 -11.48 -6.87
CA GLU A 38 -12.08 -12.55 -6.03
C GLU A 38 -10.56 -12.64 -6.21
N ALA A 39 -10.06 -12.55 -7.46
CA ALA A 39 -8.64 -12.52 -7.75
C ALA A 39 -7.95 -11.30 -7.13
N ALA A 40 -8.58 -10.12 -7.18
CA ALA A 40 -8.06 -8.93 -6.52
C ALA A 40 -7.99 -9.09 -5.00
N MET A 41 -9.01 -9.69 -4.37
CA MET A 41 -9.01 -9.98 -2.93
C MET A 41 -7.94 -11.00 -2.54
N ALA A 42 -7.74 -12.04 -3.35
CA ALA A 42 -6.68 -13.03 -3.13
C ALA A 42 -5.29 -12.39 -3.23
N SER A 43 -5.05 -11.53 -4.22
CA SER A 43 -3.81 -10.79 -4.37
C SER A 43 -3.55 -9.86 -3.18
N GLN A 44 -4.57 -9.11 -2.73
CA GLN A 44 -4.48 -8.27 -1.54
C GLN A 44 -4.11 -9.08 -0.29
N SER A 45 -4.74 -10.24 -0.11
CA SER A 45 -4.48 -11.12 1.04
C SER A 45 -3.03 -11.64 1.03
N GLN A 46 -2.51 -12.01 -0.14
CA GLN A 46 -1.13 -12.46 -0.27
C GLN A 46 -0.12 -11.34 0.03
N LEU A 47 -0.35 -10.14 -0.49
CA LEU A 47 0.48 -8.97 -0.19
C LEU A 47 0.45 -8.61 1.30
N PHE A 48 -0.73 -8.68 1.92
CA PHE A 48 -0.87 -8.45 3.35
C PHE A 48 -0.09 -9.48 4.17
N ILE A 49 -0.24 -10.78 3.87
CA ILE A 49 0.52 -11.84 4.55
C ILE A 49 2.03 -11.61 4.40
N GLN A 50 2.48 -11.22 3.21
CA GLN A 50 3.88 -10.91 2.96
C GLN A 50 4.36 -9.73 3.83
N LEU A 51 3.60 -8.63 3.87
CA LEU A 51 3.94 -7.46 4.69
C LEU A 51 3.97 -7.77 6.18
N ILE A 52 3.02 -8.58 6.68
CA ILE A 52 3.01 -9.01 8.08
C ILE A 52 4.18 -9.95 8.37
N THR A 53 4.52 -10.85 7.45
CA THR A 53 5.67 -11.76 7.59
C THR A 53 6.98 -10.98 7.61
N GLU A 54 7.14 -9.99 6.72
CA GLU A 54 8.30 -9.09 6.70
C GLU A 54 8.40 -8.29 8.00
N TYR A 55 7.27 -7.76 8.50
CA TYR A 55 7.22 -7.02 9.76
C TYR A 55 7.52 -7.87 11.00
N GLY A 56 6.99 -9.09 11.03
CA GLY A 56 7.21 -10.06 12.10
C GLY A 56 8.55 -10.77 12.03
N SER A 57 9.42 -10.43 11.08
CA SER A 57 10.74 -11.04 10.95
C SER A 57 11.65 -10.64 12.12
N ASN A 58 12.55 -11.55 12.53
CA ASN A 58 13.54 -11.27 13.58
C ASN A 58 14.41 -10.05 13.24
N GLN A 59 14.75 -9.88 11.96
CA GLN A 59 15.54 -8.74 11.51
C GLN A 59 14.80 -7.40 11.71
N MET A 60 13.51 -7.35 11.39
CA MET A 60 12.70 -6.16 11.62
C MET A 60 12.58 -5.87 13.12
N HIS A 61 12.37 -6.91 13.94
CA HIS A 61 12.32 -6.74 15.39
C HIS A 61 13.62 -6.17 15.97
N GLU A 62 14.77 -6.67 15.53
CA GLU A 62 16.08 -6.13 15.92
C GLU A 62 16.27 -4.67 15.46
N ASP A 63 15.86 -4.34 14.24
CA ASP A 63 15.96 -2.98 13.71
C ASP A 63 15.07 -2.01 14.51
N LEU A 64 13.83 -2.39 14.81
CA LEU A 64 12.91 -1.61 15.64
C LEU A 64 13.47 -1.42 17.06
N LYS A 65 14.06 -2.47 17.64
CA LYS A 65 14.70 -2.40 18.96
C LYS A 65 15.88 -1.43 18.96
N LYS A 66 16.78 -1.52 17.97
CA LYS A 66 17.92 -0.60 17.83
C LYS A 66 17.47 0.86 17.73
N LEU A 67 16.43 1.13 16.94
CA LEU A 67 15.87 2.47 16.80
C LEU A 67 15.24 2.96 18.12
N SER A 68 14.53 2.08 18.83
CA SER A 68 13.94 2.39 20.14
C SER A 68 15.01 2.72 21.20
N GLU A 69 16.06 1.90 21.31
CA GLU A 69 17.19 2.11 22.24
C GLU A 69 17.94 3.41 21.93
N PHE A 70 18.19 3.67 20.64
CA PHE A 70 18.80 4.91 20.18
C PHE A 70 17.94 6.13 20.55
N SER A 71 16.62 6.05 20.32
CA SER A 71 15.68 7.13 20.69
C SER A 71 15.65 7.40 22.19
N SER A 72 15.87 6.38 23.02
CA SER A 72 15.86 6.50 24.49
C SER A 72 17.14 7.13 25.03
N THR A 73 18.28 6.91 24.35
CA THR A 73 19.60 7.35 24.83
C THR A 73 19.92 8.78 24.40
N GLU A 74 19.79 9.07 23.10
CA GLU A 74 20.12 10.39 22.57
C GLU A 74 18.89 11.29 22.50
N GLY A 75 17.68 10.74 22.44
CA GLY A 75 16.47 11.51 22.15
C GLY A 75 16.43 11.85 20.66
N ALA A 76 15.33 11.50 19.99
CA ALA A 76 15.21 11.73 18.55
C ALA A 76 15.34 13.21 18.14
N VAL A 77 15.02 14.13 19.06
CA VAL A 77 15.21 15.58 18.86
C VAL A 77 16.70 15.94 18.80
N LYS A 78 17.56 15.37 19.65
CA LYS A 78 19.00 15.60 19.55
C LYS A 78 19.62 14.91 18.34
N ALA A 79 19.01 13.83 17.85
CA ALA A 79 19.47 13.17 16.64
C ALA A 79 19.37 14.06 15.39
N VAL A 80 18.46 15.04 15.37
CA VAL A 80 18.39 16.07 14.32
C VAL A 80 19.54 17.07 14.45
N GLU A 81 19.94 17.40 15.68
CA GLU A 81 21.09 18.29 15.94
C GLU A 81 22.43 17.60 15.67
N LEU A 82 22.46 16.27 15.80
CA LEU A 82 23.60 15.45 15.46
C LEU A 82 23.74 15.36 13.94
N LYS A 83 24.78 16.02 13.41
CA LYS A 83 25.17 15.87 11.99
C LYS A 83 25.19 14.40 11.59
N ALA A 84 24.73 14.09 10.37
CA ALA A 84 24.65 12.74 9.81
C ALA A 84 25.90 11.87 10.04
N SER A 85 27.09 12.47 10.11
CA SER A 85 28.36 11.78 10.39
C SER A 85 28.46 11.13 11.77
N LYS A 86 27.59 11.46 12.72
CA LYS A 86 27.60 10.94 14.10
C LYS A 86 26.63 9.77 14.33
N ILE A 87 25.73 9.50 13.38
CA ILE A 87 24.76 8.42 13.51
C ILE A 87 25.50 7.08 13.32
N PRO A 88 25.40 6.13 14.28
CA PRO A 88 26.00 4.82 14.11
C PRO A 88 25.49 4.13 12.84
N LYS A 89 26.39 3.52 12.07
CA LYS A 89 26.06 2.87 10.78
C LYS A 89 24.92 1.85 10.91
N GLU A 90 24.87 1.13 12.03
CA GLU A 90 23.81 0.16 12.29
C GLU A 90 22.42 0.79 12.46
N VAL A 91 22.36 1.97 13.10
CA VAL A 91 21.12 2.72 13.29
C VAL A 91 20.63 3.28 11.96
N ASP A 92 21.54 3.79 11.10
CA ASP A 92 21.15 4.25 9.76
C ASP A 92 20.65 3.10 8.88
N LEU A 93 21.26 1.91 8.95
CA LEU A 93 20.78 0.73 8.24
C LEU A 93 19.39 0.29 8.72
N ALA A 94 19.18 0.22 10.04
CA ALA A 94 17.88 -0.09 10.63
C ALA A 94 16.81 0.93 10.20
N ARG A 95 17.13 2.24 10.27
CA ARG A 95 16.26 3.33 9.80
C ARG A 95 15.85 3.13 8.35
N ARG A 96 16.81 2.88 7.44
CA ARG A 96 16.53 2.69 6.01
C ARG A 96 15.62 1.48 5.77
N ARG A 97 15.84 0.36 6.47
CA ARG A 97 15.00 -0.83 6.34
C ARG A 97 13.57 -0.58 6.80
N VAL A 98 13.40 0.01 7.99
CA VAL A 98 12.07 0.36 8.52
C VAL A 98 11.38 1.37 7.60
N LYS A 99 12.08 2.43 7.16
CA LYS A 99 11.55 3.41 6.20
C LYS A 99 11.08 2.73 4.91
N ASN A 100 11.91 1.90 4.31
CA ASN A 100 11.60 1.21 3.05
C ASN A 100 10.39 0.27 3.20
N TYR A 101 10.23 -0.38 4.34
CA TYR A 101 9.06 -1.20 4.64
C TYR A 101 7.77 -0.38 4.57
N PHE A 102 7.70 0.75 5.28
CA PHE A 102 6.50 1.59 5.27
C PHE A 102 6.27 2.28 3.92
N LEU A 103 7.33 2.72 3.25
CA LEU A 103 7.24 3.30 1.91
C LEU A 103 6.70 2.30 0.89
N LYS A 104 7.12 1.02 0.98
CA LYS A 104 6.58 -0.07 0.17
C LYS A 104 5.07 -0.24 0.41
N SER A 105 4.63 -0.23 1.67
CA SER A 105 3.21 -0.34 2.02
C SER A 105 2.37 0.81 1.47
N VAL A 106 2.86 2.06 1.55
CA VAL A 106 2.17 3.22 0.97
C VAL A 106 2.08 3.12 -0.55
N ARG A 107 3.18 2.80 -1.23
CA ARG A 107 3.18 2.61 -2.69
C ARG A 107 2.22 1.52 -3.15
N LEU A 108 2.07 0.43 -2.39
CA LEU A 108 1.08 -0.60 -2.68
C LEU A 108 -0.35 -0.06 -2.56
N GLN A 109 -0.61 0.84 -1.61
CA GLN A 109 -1.91 1.49 -1.48
C GLN A 109 -2.17 2.50 -2.60
N ASP A 110 -1.18 3.32 -2.99
CA ASP A 110 -1.32 4.31 -4.07
C ASP A 110 -1.69 3.65 -5.40
N ASN A 111 -1.16 2.45 -5.63
CA ASN A 111 -1.45 1.64 -6.81
C ASN A 111 -2.69 0.74 -6.66
N ASN A 112 -3.50 0.93 -5.61
CA ASN A 112 -4.71 0.15 -5.29
C ASN A 112 -4.48 -1.37 -5.09
N PHE A 113 -3.24 -1.78 -4.84
CA PHE A 113 -2.91 -3.17 -4.48
C PHE A 113 -3.15 -3.48 -3.00
N LEU A 114 -3.29 -2.45 -2.17
CA LEU A 114 -3.60 -2.58 -0.75
C LEU A 114 -4.76 -1.62 -0.43
N SER A 115 -5.78 -2.09 0.28
CA SER A 115 -6.84 -1.20 0.74
C SER A 115 -6.32 -0.26 1.83
N LYS A 116 -6.92 0.93 1.93
CA LYS A 116 -6.63 1.88 3.03
C LYS A 116 -6.83 1.25 4.41
N SER A 117 -7.83 0.38 4.57
CA SER A 117 -8.10 -0.33 5.82
C SER A 117 -6.97 -1.28 6.21
N LEU A 118 -6.38 -2.01 5.25
CA LEU A 118 -5.24 -2.89 5.52
C LEU A 118 -3.97 -2.08 5.82
N LEU A 119 -3.74 -0.99 5.10
CA LEU A 119 -2.62 -0.08 5.40
C LEU A 119 -2.70 0.45 6.84
N ARG A 120 -3.91 0.83 7.27
CA ARG A 120 -4.18 1.28 8.65
C ARG A 120 -3.72 0.23 9.66
N VAL A 121 -4.15 -1.03 9.50
CA VAL A 121 -3.76 -2.14 10.39
C VAL A 121 -2.24 -2.33 10.43
N ILE A 122 -1.56 -2.24 9.29
CA ILE A 122 -0.09 -2.37 9.21
C ILE A 122 0.60 -1.23 9.97
N CYS A 123 0.05 -0.02 9.94
CA CYS A 123 0.67 1.15 10.57
C CYS A 123 0.33 1.33 12.07
N ASP A 124 -0.77 0.76 12.56
CA ASP A 124 -1.33 1.08 13.89
C ASP A 124 -0.56 0.47 15.08
N VAL A 125 0.07 -0.69 14.91
CA VAL A 125 0.44 -1.55 16.05
C VAL A 125 1.65 -1.07 16.88
N ALA A 126 2.55 -0.26 16.33
CA ALA A 126 3.72 0.31 16.99
C ALA A 126 4.55 1.14 15.99
N GLY A 127 4.40 0.82 14.71
CA GLY A 127 5.08 1.45 13.59
C GLY A 127 4.90 2.96 13.55
N ARG A 128 3.67 3.48 13.74
CA ARG A 128 3.39 4.92 13.62
C ARG A 128 4.30 5.76 14.52
N LYS A 129 4.28 5.50 15.84
CA LYS A 129 5.03 6.30 16.80
C LYS A 129 6.54 6.24 16.53
N LEU A 130 7.08 5.05 16.26
CA LEU A 130 8.50 4.92 15.97
C LEU A 130 8.88 5.57 14.63
N LEU A 131 7.98 5.53 13.65
CA LEU A 131 8.17 6.19 12.37
C LEU A 131 8.20 7.72 12.52
N THR A 132 7.21 8.30 13.20
CA THR A 132 7.09 9.75 13.39
C THR A 132 8.14 10.28 14.35
N ASP A 133 8.38 9.57 15.45
CA ASP A 133 9.20 10.08 16.53
C ASP A 133 10.68 9.79 16.31
N VAL A 134 11.06 8.77 15.52
CA VAL A 134 12.46 8.34 15.40
C VAL A 134 12.94 8.29 13.96
N VAL A 135 12.26 7.53 13.10
CA VAL A 135 12.71 7.28 11.72
C VAL A 135 12.69 8.56 10.90
N MET A 136 11.63 9.36 11.02
CA MET A 136 11.47 10.59 10.26
C MET A 136 12.51 11.66 10.65
N PRO A 137 12.69 12.02 11.94
CA PRO A 137 13.74 12.95 12.35
C PRO A 137 15.14 12.53 11.87
N LEU A 138 15.47 11.24 11.99
CA LEU A 138 16.74 10.71 11.49
C LEU A 138 16.86 10.77 9.96
N THR A 139 15.75 10.61 9.26
CA THR A 139 15.72 10.70 7.79
C THR A 139 16.01 12.12 7.34
N ILE A 140 15.38 13.11 7.96
CA ILE A 140 15.64 14.53 7.73
C ILE A 140 17.10 14.88 8.06
N ALA A 141 17.62 14.40 9.19
CA ALA A 141 19.00 14.64 9.60
C ALA A 141 20.05 14.05 8.66
N THR A 142 19.70 12.99 7.92
CA THR A 142 20.58 12.28 6.98
C THR A 142 20.37 12.66 5.51
N ALA A 143 19.31 13.40 5.19
CA ALA A 143 19.07 13.90 3.85
C ALA A 143 20.19 14.86 3.44
N ALA A 144 21.01 14.44 2.48
CA ALA A 144 22.20 15.16 2.06
C ALA A 144 21.89 16.38 1.15
N SER A 145 20.65 16.50 0.66
CA SER A 145 20.18 17.62 -0.16
C SER A 145 18.75 18.03 0.21
N ASP A 146 18.48 19.33 0.15
CA ASP A 146 17.16 19.93 0.44
C ASP A 146 16.05 19.36 -0.45
N GLU A 147 16.39 18.96 -1.68
CA GLU A 147 15.47 18.39 -2.67
C GLU A 147 14.99 16.96 -2.29
N LEU A 148 15.87 16.16 -1.69
CA LEU A 148 15.48 14.84 -1.17
C LEU A 148 14.64 14.97 0.10
N ALA A 149 14.90 15.99 0.91
CA ALA A 149 14.08 16.30 2.06
C ALA A 149 12.65 16.70 1.65
N GLU A 150 12.47 17.39 0.51
CA GLU A 150 11.15 17.79 0.01
C GLU A 150 10.30 16.58 -0.43
N ILE A 151 10.88 15.65 -1.19
CA ILE A 151 10.22 14.39 -1.56
C ILE A 151 9.91 13.53 -0.32
N GLU A 152 10.82 13.51 0.65
CA GLU A 152 10.61 12.80 1.92
C GLU A 152 9.49 13.43 2.76
N ASN A 153 9.37 14.77 2.75
CA ASN A 153 8.30 15.49 3.43
C ASN A 153 6.93 15.23 2.79
N GLU A 154 6.85 15.06 1.47
CA GLU A 154 5.59 14.73 0.80
C GLU A 154 5.04 13.38 1.25
N TRP A 155 5.87 12.34 1.27
CA TRP A 155 5.44 11.02 1.74
C TRP A 155 5.02 11.02 3.23
N VAL A 156 5.73 11.79 4.07
CA VAL A 156 5.32 11.97 5.47
C VAL A 156 3.96 12.65 5.54
N ARG A 157 3.74 13.71 4.75
CA ARG A 157 2.46 14.42 4.73
C ARG A 157 1.33 13.47 4.34
N ASP A 158 1.57 12.61 3.34
CA ASP A 158 0.58 11.64 2.89
C ASP A 158 0.29 10.58 3.97
N LEU A 159 1.32 10.12 4.70
CA LEU A 159 1.13 9.26 5.86
C LEU A 159 0.36 9.94 6.98
N ASN A 160 0.71 11.17 7.34
CA ASN A 160 0.03 11.94 8.38
C ASN A 160 -1.43 12.20 7.99
N LYS A 161 -1.69 12.54 6.73
CA LYS A 161 -3.06 12.69 6.22
C LYS A 161 -3.84 11.39 6.29
N LEU A 162 -3.23 10.27 5.88
CA LEU A 162 -3.80 8.94 6.05
C LEU A 162 -4.18 8.71 7.51
N PHE A 163 -3.32 9.09 8.44
CA PHE A 163 -3.51 8.97 9.88
C PHE A 163 -4.56 9.90 10.46
N GLU A 164 -4.68 11.14 9.99
CA GLU A 164 -5.71 12.11 10.40
C GLU A 164 -7.10 11.67 9.94
N ASP A 165 -7.24 11.23 8.68
CA ASP A 165 -8.48 10.67 8.13
C ASP A 165 -8.95 9.47 8.97
N THR A 166 -8.02 8.68 9.54
CA THR A 166 -8.39 7.54 10.39
C THR A 166 -8.98 7.93 11.73
N THR A 167 -8.65 9.10 12.29
CA THR A 167 -9.13 9.50 13.61
C THR A 167 -10.55 10.09 13.59
N GLU A 168 -11.05 10.54 12.44
CA GLU A 168 -12.40 11.09 12.31
C GLU A 168 -13.48 10.02 12.06
N GLU A 169 -13.16 8.92 11.35
CA GLU A 169 -14.14 7.86 11.04
C GLU A 169 -14.63 7.03 12.25
N TRP A 170 -14.02 7.19 13.42
CA TRP A 170 -14.36 6.42 14.64
C TRP A 170 -14.95 7.26 15.77
N LYS A 171 -15.30 8.53 15.50
CA LYS A 171 -16.10 9.36 16.40
C LYS A 171 -17.57 9.34 15.98
#